data_AF-A0A965I6N9-F1
#
_entry.id   AF-A0A965I6N9-F1
#
_cell.length_a   1.000
_cell.length_b   1.000
_cell.length_c   1.000
_cell.angle_alpha   90.00
_cell.angle_beta   90.00
_cell.angle_gamma   90.00
#
_symmetry.space_group_name_H-M   'P 1'
#
loop_
_entity.id
_entity.type
_entity.pdbx_description
1 polymer ?
#
loop_
_entity_poly.entity_id
_entity_poly.type
_entity_poly.pdbx_seq_one_letter_code
_entity_poly.pdbx_strand_id
1 'polypeptide(L)'
;MVNGCWDVAVFAGYDVEHTLGWVPERGPGAGVWPFWLSLGMAMCSVWTLVRWFKGTTAESRNHSPYIDPESLGLVVLSFVLLTAMVFLVKYIGTYLSVALFLGAYMRLIGRHSWTLTLSMMAGSIIFIYFLFEWQLAKYLPKGLPVFEDAFLWIDNFRWEYLM
;
A
#
# COMPACT_ATOMS: atom_id res chain seq x y z
N MET A 1 18.46 -6.20 -40.13
CA MET A 1 17.72 -7.34 -39.55
C MET A 1 18.01 -7.30 -38.06
N VAL A 2 17.23 -6.64 -37.22
CA VAL A 2 15.88 -7.05 -36.77
C VAL A 2 15.01 -5.79 -36.64
N ASN A 3 13.93 -5.75 -37.43
CA ASN A 3 12.81 -4.82 -37.30
C ASN A 3 11.78 -5.46 -36.36
N GLY A 4 11.14 -4.70 -35.46
CA GLY A 4 9.93 -5.21 -34.79
C GLY A 4 9.53 -4.70 -33.40
N CYS A 5 10.00 -3.54 -32.91
CA CYS A 5 9.61 -3.07 -31.58
C CYS A 5 9.27 -1.57 -31.54
N TRP A 6 8.60 -1.03 -32.56
CA TRP A 6 8.35 0.42 -32.63
C TRP A 6 6.90 0.83 -32.88
N ASP A 7 5.96 -0.11 -33.12
CA ASP A 7 4.59 0.26 -33.48
C ASP A 7 3.65 0.57 -32.29
N VAL A 8 4.11 0.45 -31.04
CA VAL A 8 3.31 0.83 -29.86
C VAL A 8 3.59 2.29 -29.42
N ALA A 9 4.63 2.93 -29.97
CA ALA A 9 5.06 4.28 -29.57
C ALA A 9 4.17 5.41 -30.15
N VAL A 10 3.27 5.11 -31.09
CA VAL A 10 2.51 6.16 -31.81
C VAL A 10 1.27 6.64 -31.04
N PHE A 11 0.79 5.91 -30.01
CA PHE A 11 -0.45 6.27 -29.30
C PHE A 11 -0.27 7.15 -28.04
N ALA A 12 0.95 7.46 -27.63
CA ALA A 12 1.20 8.25 -26.42
C ALA A 12 2.10 9.46 -26.75
N GLY A 13 1.47 10.58 -27.10
CA GLY A 13 2.15 11.84 -27.35
C GLY A 13 2.90 12.34 -26.11
N TYR A 14 4.18 12.66 -26.31
CA TYR A 14 5.01 13.56 -25.51
C TYR A 14 5.21 13.19 -24.03
N ASP A 15 6.19 12.31 -23.75
CA ASP A 15 7.11 12.35 -22.57
C ASP A 15 7.92 11.03 -22.40
N VAL A 16 8.27 10.35 -23.50
CA VAL A 16 8.86 9.00 -23.45
C VAL A 16 10.40 8.98 -23.37
N GLU A 17 11.05 10.14 -23.38
CA GLU A 17 12.51 10.21 -23.52
C GLU A 17 13.28 9.69 -22.29
N HIS A 18 12.63 9.58 -21.11
CA HIS A 18 13.34 9.24 -19.85
C HIS A 18 12.78 8.07 -19.03
N THR A 19 11.70 7.42 -19.45
CA THR A 19 10.97 6.49 -18.57
C THR A 19 10.78 5.08 -19.11
N LEU A 20 10.53 4.87 -20.42
CA LEU A 20 10.22 3.54 -20.96
C LEU A 20 11.36 2.91 -21.78
N GLY A 21 12.38 3.69 -22.14
CA GLY A 21 13.54 3.22 -22.89
C GLY A 21 14.60 2.55 -22.01
N TRP A 22 15.36 1.63 -22.59
CA TRP A 22 16.60 1.14 -21.99
C TRP A 22 17.64 2.25 -22.01
N VAL A 23 18.17 2.62 -20.85
CA VAL A 23 19.25 3.61 -20.76
C VAL A 23 20.58 2.88 -20.97
N PRO A 24 21.38 3.24 -21.98
CA PRO A 24 22.71 2.68 -22.15
C PRO A 24 23.50 2.83 -20.85
N GLU A 25 24.11 1.75 -20.38
CA GLU A 25 24.96 1.69 -19.17
C GLU A 25 24.28 1.83 -17.80
N ARG A 26 22.97 2.12 -17.70
CA ARG A 26 22.22 2.17 -16.42
C ARG A 26 21.12 1.15 -16.24
N GLY A 27 20.82 0.33 -17.26
CA GLY A 27 19.77 -0.68 -17.18
C GLY A 27 18.39 -0.15 -17.61
N PRO A 28 17.31 -0.90 -17.34
CA PRO A 28 15.95 -0.50 -17.72
C PRO A 28 15.56 0.82 -17.03
N GLY A 29 14.98 1.75 -17.80
CA GLY A 29 14.50 3.03 -17.28
C GLY A 29 13.48 2.86 -16.16
N ALA A 30 13.39 3.86 -15.27
CA ALA A 30 12.55 3.80 -14.08
C ALA A 30 11.04 3.58 -14.35
N GLY A 31 10.56 3.90 -15.55
CA GLY A 31 9.16 3.74 -15.95
C GLY A 31 8.82 2.39 -16.59
N VAL A 32 9.82 1.56 -16.93
CA VAL A 32 9.57 0.23 -17.54
C VAL A 32 8.75 -0.65 -16.60
N TRP A 33 9.11 -0.70 -15.32
CA TRP A 33 8.41 -1.50 -14.31
C TRP A 33 6.95 -1.07 -14.08
N PRO A 34 6.65 0.22 -13.80
CA PRO A 34 5.27 0.72 -13.70
C PRO A 34 4.43 0.45 -14.95
N PHE A 35 5.00 0.59 -16.15
CA PHE A 35 4.29 0.38 -17.40
C PHE A 35 3.80 -1.06 -17.55
N TRP A 36 4.69 -2.04 -17.44
CA TRP A 36 4.30 -3.46 -17.56
C TRP A 36 3.34 -3.89 -16.44
N LEU A 37 3.49 -3.36 -15.23
CA LEU A 37 2.55 -3.61 -14.14
C LEU A 37 1.15 -3.06 -14.45
N SER A 38 1.06 -1.79 -14.89
CA SER A 38 -0.22 -1.19 -15.25
C SER A 38 -0.88 -1.90 -16.44
N LEU A 39 -0.09 -2.35 -17.41
CA LEU A 39 -0.57 -3.15 -18.54
C LEU A 39 -1.15 -4.49 -18.09
N GLY A 40 -0.48 -5.18 -17.14
CA GLY A 40 -0.98 -6.42 -16.54
C GLY A 40 -2.33 -6.20 -15.83
N MET A 41 -2.46 -5.12 -15.06
CA MET A 41 -3.72 -4.76 -14.42
C MET A 41 -4.82 -4.44 -15.43
N ALA A 42 -4.50 -3.68 -16.49
CA ALA A 42 -5.45 -3.35 -17.55
C ALA A 42 -5.97 -4.62 -18.26
N MET A 43 -5.09 -5.58 -18.56
CA MET A 43 -5.49 -6.86 -19.14
C MET A 43 -6.42 -7.65 -18.22
N CYS A 44 -6.12 -7.71 -16.92
CA CYS A 44 -7.00 -8.36 -15.94
C CYS A 44 -8.38 -7.70 -15.84
N SER A 45 -8.45 -6.37 -15.93
CA SER A 45 -9.71 -5.62 -15.94
C SER A 45 -10.53 -5.92 -17.20
N VAL A 46 -9.90 -5.90 -18.39
CA VAL A 46 -10.56 -6.25 -19.66
C VAL A 46 -11.08 -7.69 -19.61
N TRP A 47 -10.28 -8.62 -19.09
CA TRP A 47 -10.69 -10.02 -18.93
C TRP A 47 -11.92 -10.17 -18.03
N THR A 48 -11.96 -9.46 -16.91
CA THR A 48 -13.12 -9.42 -16.01
C THR A 48 -14.36 -8.88 -16.70
N LEU A 49 -14.22 -7.82 -17.51
CA LEU A 49 -15.31 -7.23 -18.29
C LEU A 49 -15.88 -8.22 -19.31
N VAL A 50 -15.01 -8.90 -20.07
CA VAL A 50 -15.41 -9.93 -21.03
C VAL A 50 -16.12 -11.09 -20.34
N ARG A 51 -15.64 -11.50 -19.16
CA ARG A 51 -16.24 -12.57 -18.35
C ARG A 51 -17.64 -12.18 -17.85
N TRP A 52 -17.84 -10.92 -17.49
CA TRP A 52 -19.12 -10.33 -17.11
C TRP A 52 -20.11 -10.32 -18.30
N PHE A 53 -19.70 -9.80 -19.46
CA PHE A 53 -20.54 -9.82 -20.68
C PHE A 53 -20.94 -11.23 -21.12
N LYS A 54 -20.08 -12.22 -20.90
CA LYS A 54 -20.36 -13.64 -21.21
C LYS A 54 -21.26 -14.34 -20.17
N GLY A 55 -21.66 -13.67 -19.09
CA GLY A 55 -22.59 -14.21 -18.08
C GLY A 55 -22.06 -15.44 -17.33
N THR A 56 -20.73 -15.64 -17.32
CA THR A 56 -20.07 -16.86 -16.79
C THR A 56 -19.85 -16.83 -15.28
N THR A 57 -20.17 -15.74 -14.61
CA THR A 57 -19.98 -15.55 -13.15
C THR A 57 -21.34 -15.49 -12.46
N ALA A 58 -21.52 -16.23 -11.36
CA ALA A 58 -22.79 -16.33 -10.61
C ALA A 58 -23.32 -14.97 -10.12
N GLU A 59 -22.44 -14.02 -9.82
CA GLU A 59 -22.76 -12.63 -9.46
C GLU A 59 -23.47 -11.84 -10.57
N SER A 60 -23.28 -12.20 -11.86
CA SER A 60 -23.95 -11.53 -12.99
C SER A 60 -25.41 -11.96 -13.15
N ARG A 61 -25.84 -13.05 -12.49
CA ARG A 61 -27.18 -13.63 -12.61
C ARG A 61 -28.04 -13.39 -11.37
N ASN A 62 -27.47 -12.77 -10.34
CA ASN A 62 -28.15 -12.53 -9.08
C ASN A 62 -28.84 -11.16 -9.08
N HIS A 63 -30.16 -11.15 -8.88
CA HIS A 63 -30.99 -9.95 -8.80
C HIS A 63 -31.28 -9.54 -7.34
N SER A 64 -30.56 -10.11 -6.36
CA SER A 64 -30.62 -9.60 -4.98
C SER A 64 -30.05 -8.17 -4.91
N PRO A 65 -30.47 -7.35 -3.93
CA PRO A 65 -29.87 -6.03 -3.70
C PRO A 65 -28.34 -6.17 -3.66
N TYR A 66 -27.64 -5.47 -4.57
CA TYR A 66 -26.18 -5.52 -4.68
C TYR A 66 -25.47 -5.01 -3.42
N ILE A 67 -26.19 -4.22 -2.61
CA ILE A 67 -25.68 -3.61 -1.40
C ILE A 67 -26.55 -4.03 -0.22
N ASP A 68 -26.04 -4.98 0.56
CA ASP A 68 -26.58 -5.25 1.88
C ASP A 68 -26.24 -4.08 2.82
N PRO A 69 -27.20 -3.59 3.62
CA PRO A 69 -26.96 -2.49 4.56
C PRO A 69 -25.86 -2.81 5.58
N GLU A 70 -25.63 -4.09 5.87
CA GLU A 70 -24.51 -4.57 6.69
C GLU A 70 -23.15 -4.32 6.02
N SER A 71 -23.03 -4.53 4.70
CA SER A 71 -21.82 -4.24 3.94
C SER A 71 -21.52 -2.73 3.87
N LEU A 72 -22.56 -1.88 3.76
CA LEU A 72 -22.36 -0.43 3.86
C LEU A 72 -21.79 -0.02 5.21
N GLY A 73 -22.26 -0.65 6.29
CA GLY A 73 -21.72 -0.41 7.63
C GLY A 73 -20.21 -0.68 7.70
N LEU A 74 -19.74 -1.79 7.11
CA LEU A 74 -18.33 -2.15 7.06
C LEU A 74 -17.49 -1.16 6.22
N VAL A 75 -18.03 -0.70 5.09
CA VAL A 75 -17.35 0.28 4.22
C VAL A 75 -17.23 1.64 4.92
N VAL A 76 -18.32 2.14 5.49
CA VAL A 76 -18.32 3.41 6.24
C VAL A 76 -17.38 3.34 7.45
N LEU A 77 -17.41 2.22 8.18
CA LEU A 77 -16.51 2.01 9.32
C LEU A 77 -15.03 2.04 8.89
N SER A 78 -14.70 1.36 7.79
CA SER A 78 -13.33 1.35 7.25
C SER A 78 -12.89 2.74 6.81
N PHE A 79 -13.77 3.51 6.16
CA PHE A 79 -13.52 4.89 5.78
C PHE A 79 -13.24 5.79 7.00
N VAL A 80 -14.04 5.65 8.06
CA VAL A 80 -13.85 6.40 9.31
C VAL A 80 -12.52 6.03 9.96
N LEU A 81 -12.17 4.75 10.02
CA LEU A 81 -10.89 4.29 10.59
C LEU A 81 -9.68 4.80 9.80
N LEU A 82 -9.74 4.76 8.47
CA LEU A 82 -8.69 5.30 7.61
C LEU A 82 -8.55 6.80 7.78
N THR A 83 -9.66 7.53 7.83
CA THR A 83 -9.67 8.97 8.06
C THR A 83 -9.04 9.29 9.42
N ALA A 84 -9.43 8.56 10.47
CA ALA A 84 -8.86 8.70 11.80
C ALA A 84 -7.35 8.43 11.82
N MET A 85 -6.89 7.39 11.11
CA MET A 85 -5.46 7.08 10.97
C MET A 85 -4.68 8.25 10.35
N VAL A 86 -5.18 8.83 9.26
CA VAL A 86 -4.51 9.95 8.58
C VAL A 86 -4.34 11.14 9.53
N PHE A 87 -5.37 11.46 10.31
CA PHE A 87 -5.25 12.49 11.35
C PHE A 87 -4.23 12.10 12.42
N LEU A 88 -4.23 10.84 12.86
CA LEU A 88 -3.33 10.33 13.90
C LEU A 88 -1.85 10.39 13.50
N VAL A 89 -1.53 10.15 12.22
CA VAL A 89 -0.16 10.20 11.69
C VAL A 89 0.48 11.55 11.97
N LYS A 90 -0.29 12.64 11.88
CA LYS A 90 0.18 14.00 12.19
C LYS A 90 0.60 14.18 13.66
N TYR A 91 -0.03 13.45 14.58
CA TYR A 91 0.20 13.61 16.02
C TYR A 91 1.18 12.58 16.57
N ILE A 92 0.98 11.29 16.31
CA ILE A 92 1.68 10.20 17.01
C ILE A 92 2.73 9.53 16.09
N GLY A 93 2.84 9.98 14.83
CA GLY A 93 3.75 9.42 13.84
C GLY A 93 3.20 8.15 13.19
N THR A 94 3.82 7.72 12.09
CA THR A 94 3.27 6.64 11.26
C THR A 94 3.28 5.28 11.97
N TYR A 95 4.31 4.97 12.76
CA TYR A 95 4.46 3.67 13.41
C TYR A 95 3.29 3.34 14.35
N LEU A 96 3.02 4.24 15.30
CA LEU A 96 1.92 4.07 16.26
C LEU A 96 0.55 4.20 15.59
N SER A 97 0.43 5.08 14.58
CA SER A 97 -0.84 5.25 13.86
C SER A 97 -1.26 4.00 13.11
N VAL A 98 -0.32 3.32 12.44
CA VAL A 98 -0.58 2.04 11.76
C VAL A 98 -0.94 0.96 12.77
N ALA A 99 -0.20 0.86 13.88
CA ALA A 99 -0.49 -0.11 14.93
C ALA A 99 -1.89 0.07 15.53
N LEU A 100 -2.26 1.31 15.86
CA LEU A 100 -3.59 1.66 16.37
C LEU A 100 -4.69 1.41 15.34
N PHE A 101 -4.46 1.76 14.07
CA PHE A 101 -5.38 1.47 12.98
C PHE A 101 -5.63 -0.04 12.84
N LEU A 102 -4.56 -0.84 12.79
CA LEU A 102 -4.65 -2.30 12.69
C LEU A 102 -5.38 -2.89 13.90
N GLY A 103 -5.02 -2.46 15.11
CA GLY A 103 -5.66 -2.89 16.35
C GLY A 103 -7.16 -2.57 16.37
N ALA A 104 -7.53 -1.33 16.04
CA ALA A 104 -8.92 -0.90 15.95
C ALA A 104 -9.69 -1.70 14.89
N TYR A 105 -9.09 -1.92 13.72
CA TYR A 105 -9.70 -2.67 12.62
C TYR A 105 -10.00 -4.12 13.02
N MET A 106 -9.01 -4.83 13.57
CA MET A 106 -9.17 -6.20 14.06
C MET A 106 -10.21 -6.29 15.19
N ARG A 107 -10.26 -5.27 16.05
CA ARG A 107 -11.18 -5.26 17.20
C ARG A 107 -12.63 -5.02 16.79
N LEU A 108 -12.86 -4.10 15.86
CA LEU A 108 -14.21 -3.66 15.46
C LEU A 108 -14.84 -4.63 14.46
N ILE A 109 -14.07 -5.12 13.47
CA ILE A 109 -14.59 -5.98 12.40
C ILE A 109 -14.39 -7.46 12.74
N GLY A 110 -13.22 -7.84 13.24
CA GLY A 110 -12.88 -9.25 13.51
C GLY A 110 -13.32 -9.77 14.88
N ARG A 111 -13.69 -8.89 15.82
CA ARG A 111 -14.02 -9.22 17.23
C ARG A 111 -12.99 -10.18 17.88
N HIS A 112 -11.72 -10.03 17.52
CA HIS A 112 -10.64 -10.90 18.01
C HIS A 112 -10.35 -10.68 19.50
N SER A 113 -9.67 -11.65 20.11
CA SER A 113 -9.23 -11.56 21.50
C SER A 113 -8.27 -10.39 21.71
N TRP A 114 -8.31 -9.81 22.91
CA TRP A 114 -7.43 -8.72 23.31
C TRP A 114 -5.94 -9.10 23.22
N THR A 115 -5.60 -10.36 23.49
CA THR A 115 -4.24 -10.87 23.37
C THR A 115 -3.71 -10.85 21.94
N LEU A 116 -4.52 -11.28 20.96
CA LEU A 116 -4.14 -11.26 19.55
C LEU A 116 -4.05 -9.82 19.02
N THR A 117 -4.96 -8.95 19.47
CA THR A 117 -4.94 -7.54 19.08
C THR A 117 -3.65 -6.87 19.58
N LEU A 118 -3.30 -7.07 20.86
CA LEU A 118 -2.12 -6.45 21.45
C LEU A 118 -0.82 -7.00 20.83
N SER A 119 -0.76 -8.30 20.56
CA SER A 119 0.42 -8.92 19.93
C SER A 119 0.64 -8.40 18.51
N MET A 120 -0.43 -8.24 17.73
CA MET A 120 -0.36 -7.67 16.38
C MET A 120 0.00 -6.18 16.39
N MET A 121 -0.54 -5.41 17.35
CA MET A 121 -0.14 -4.01 17.54
C MET A 121 1.36 -3.89 17.83
N ALA A 122 1.86 -4.61 18.83
CA ALA A 122 3.28 -4.60 19.17
C ALA A 122 4.16 -5.12 18.01
N GLY A 123 3.74 -6.23 17.37
CA GLY A 123 4.44 -6.80 16.22
C GLY A 123 4.52 -5.85 15.04
N SER A 124 3.46 -5.10 14.74
CA SER A 124 3.45 -4.12 13.65
C SER A 124 4.42 -2.96 13.90
N ILE A 125 4.53 -2.48 15.15
CA ILE A 125 5.49 -1.42 15.51
C ILE A 125 6.92 -1.91 15.27
N ILE A 126 7.24 -3.10 15.79
CA ILE A 126 8.57 -3.70 15.67
C ILE A 126 8.91 -3.99 14.20
N PHE A 127 7.96 -4.55 13.45
CA PHE A 127 8.15 -4.90 12.04
C PHE A 127 8.42 -3.68 11.17
N ILE A 128 7.62 -2.62 11.33
CA ILE A 128 7.78 -1.39 10.54
C ILE A 128 9.10 -0.70 10.91
N TYR A 129 9.45 -0.64 12.20
CA TYR A 129 10.75 -0.13 12.65
C TYR A 129 11.91 -0.88 12.00
N PHE A 130 11.89 -2.21 12.06
CA PHE A 130 12.93 -3.04 11.44
C PHE A 130 13.00 -2.82 9.92
N LEU A 131 11.86 -2.82 9.23
CA LEU A 131 11.83 -2.68 7.79
C LEU A 131 12.36 -1.32 7.33
N PHE A 132 11.90 -0.21 7.91
CA PHE A 132 12.26 1.12 7.43
C PHE A 132 13.62 1.59 7.90
N GLU A 133 13.98 1.30 9.15
CA GLU A 133 15.21 1.83 9.72
C GLU A 133 16.40 0.92 9.48
N TRP A 134 16.23 -0.40 9.62
CA TRP A 134 17.31 -1.35 9.37
C TRP A 134 17.49 -1.61 7.87
N GLN A 135 16.39 -1.92 7.17
CA GLN A 135 16.50 -2.42 5.79
C GLN A 135 16.51 -1.31 4.74
N LEU A 136 15.69 -0.27 4.91
CA LEU A 136 15.56 0.80 3.92
C LEU A 136 16.36 2.08 4.25
N ALA A 137 16.85 2.23 5.49
CA ALA A 137 17.54 3.44 5.96
C ALA A 137 16.79 4.75 5.59
N LYS A 138 15.46 4.74 5.65
CA LYS A 138 14.60 5.87 5.27
C LYS A 138 13.78 6.35 6.46
N TYR A 139 13.80 7.66 6.68
CA TYR A 139 13.06 8.30 7.76
C TYR A 139 11.59 8.52 7.39
N LEU A 140 10.70 8.05 8.26
CA LEU A 140 9.26 8.35 8.20
C LEU A 140 8.92 9.53 9.13
N PRO A 141 7.81 10.25 8.88
CA PRO A 141 7.37 11.33 9.75
C PRO A 141 7.14 10.81 11.18
N LYS A 142 7.93 11.33 12.12
CA LYS A 142 8.01 10.86 13.51
C LYS A 142 6.91 11.43 14.43
N GLY A 143 6.02 12.28 13.92
CA GLY A 143 4.89 12.83 14.67
C GLY A 143 5.32 13.98 15.60
N LEU A 144 4.69 14.08 16.77
CA LEU A 144 4.99 15.08 17.79
C LEU A 144 6.45 14.98 18.30
N PRO A 145 7.03 16.09 18.80
CA PRO A 145 8.43 16.16 19.22
C PRO A 145 8.79 15.14 20.31
N VAL A 146 7.83 14.75 21.16
CA VAL A 146 8.05 13.74 22.21
C VAL A 146 8.41 12.36 21.62
N PHE A 147 7.78 11.99 20.51
CA PHE A 147 8.12 10.74 19.82
C PHE A 147 9.43 10.86 19.08
N GLU A 148 9.71 12.03 18.48
CA GLU A 148 10.98 12.30 17.83
C GLU A 148 12.16 12.16 18.81
N ASP A 149 12.07 12.76 20.00
CA ASP A 149 13.11 12.65 21.03
C ASP A 149 13.34 11.20 21.49
N ALA A 150 12.28 10.43 21.68
CA ALA A 150 12.37 9.01 22.04
C ALA A 150 13.03 8.16 20.93
N PHE A 151 12.69 8.45 19.66
CA PHE A 151 13.30 7.79 18.50
C PHE A 151 14.77 8.19 18.33
N LEU A 152 15.12 9.46 18.56
CA LEU A 152 16.51 9.92 18.50
C LEU A 152 17.37 9.25 19.56
N TRP A 153 16.84 9.02 20.76
CA TRP A 153 17.54 8.26 21.80
C TRP A 153 17.79 6.79 21.39
N ILE A 154 16.79 6.13 20.80
CA ILE A 154 16.91 4.76 20.26
C ILE A 154 17.91 4.70 19.10
N ASP A 155 17.82 5.66 18.17
CA ASP A 155 18.74 5.78 17.04
C ASP A 155 20.17 5.98 17.52
N ASN A 156 20.41 6.89 18.48
CA ASN A 156 21.74 7.15 19.03
C ASN A 156 22.34 5.89 19.67
N PHE A 157 21.53 5.16 20.44
CA PHE A 157 21.94 3.88 21.02
C PHE A 157 22.31 2.84 19.95
N ARG A 158 21.54 2.76 18.86
CA ARG A 158 21.88 1.87 17.73
C ARG A 158 23.21 2.26 17.08
N TRP A 159 23.45 3.55 16.84
CA TRP A 159 24.67 4.03 16.20
C TRP A 159 25.91 3.90 17.09
N GLU A 160 25.77 3.97 18.42
CA GLU A 160 26.91 3.83 19.35
C GLU A 160 27.31 2.38 19.64
N TYR A 161 26.39 1.42 19.53
CA TYR A 161 26.64 0.04 19.99
C TYR A 161 26.50 -1.04 18.91
N LEU A 162 25.82 -0.77 17.79
CA LEU A 162 25.42 -1.77 16.79
C LEU A 162 26.08 -1.58 15.42
N MET A 163 26.81 -0.47 15.22
CA MET A 163 27.67 -0.16 14.06
C MET A 163 29.05 0.29 14.56
#